data_AF-A0A923J558-F1
#
_entry.id   AF-A0A923J558-F1
#
_cell.length_a   1.000
_cell.length_b   1.000
_cell.length_c   1.000
_cell.angle_alpha   90.00
_cell.angle_beta   90.00
_cell.angle_gamma   90.00
#
_symmetry.space_group_name_H-M   'P 1'
#
loop_
_entity.id
_entity.type
_entity.pdbx_description
1 polymer ?
#
loop_
_entity_poly.entity_id
_entity_poly.type
_entity_poly.pdbx_seq_one_letter_code
_entity_poly.pdbx_strand_id
1 'polypeptide(L)' 'MQAGYFNPRPINVSRAEASIFKEHIKVEVELRDTGYPGSTYTLLYDPNKDALLGYYYQVVQRQNFDVIFVRMVNQ' A
#
# COMPACT_ATOMS: atom_id res chain seq x y z
N MET A 1 7.83 -11.46 1.63
CA MET A 1 6.84 -11.39 0.54
C MET A 1 7.39 -10.49 -0.55
N GLN A 2 6.97 -10.67 -1.80
CA GLN A 2 7.30 -9.76 -2.90
C GLN A 2 6.02 -9.04 -3.35
N ALA A 3 6.13 -7.77 -3.72
CA ALA A 3 5.03 -6.98 -4.23
C ALA A 3 5.53 -6.04 -5.34
N GLY A 4 4.66 -5.69 -6.27
CA GLY A 4 4.92 -4.70 -7.32
C GLY A 4 3.87 -3.60 -7.29
N TYR A 5 4.29 -2.38 -7.61
CA TYR A 5 3.42 -1.23 -7.75
C TYR A 5 3.34 -0.83 -9.23
N PHE A 6 2.15 -0.61 -9.78
CA PHE A 6 1.98 -0.39 -11.23
C PHE A 6 1.01 0.77 -11.59
N ASN A 7 0.74 1.72 -10.70
CA ASN A 7 -0.29 2.76 -10.91
C ASN A 7 0.23 4.21 -10.72
N PRO A 8 0.48 5.03 -11.76
CA PRO A 8 0.31 4.75 -13.18
C PRO A 8 1.53 4.06 -13.84
N ARG A 9 2.68 4.01 -13.13
CA ARG A 9 3.93 3.42 -13.60
C ARG A 9 4.58 2.59 -12.49
N PRO A 10 5.52 1.69 -12.83
CA PRO A 10 6.31 0.98 -11.84
C PRO A 10 6.99 1.92 -10.85
N ILE A 11 6.91 1.58 -9.57
CA ILE A 11 7.70 2.20 -8.49
C ILE A 11 8.35 1.06 -7.71
N ASN A 12 9.65 1.20 -7.41
CA ASN A 12 10.35 0.18 -6.65
C ASN A 12 9.79 0.03 -5.21
N VAL A 13 9.37 -1.19 -4.89
CA VAL A 13 8.93 -1.61 -3.56
C VAL A 13 10.15 -2.15 -2.81
N SER A 14 10.68 -1.41 -1.84
CA SER A 14 11.83 -1.85 -1.05
C SER A 14 11.47 -2.84 0.05
N ARG A 15 10.24 -2.78 0.55
CA ARG A 15 9.72 -3.68 1.58
C ARG A 15 8.23 -3.92 1.40
N ALA A 16 7.81 -5.16 1.61
CA ALA A 16 6.41 -5.52 1.71
C ALA A 16 6.21 -6.59 2.79
N GLU A 17 5.24 -6.36 3.66
CA GLU A 17 4.90 -7.24 4.79
C GLU A 17 3.39 -7.42 4.88
N ALA A 18 2.96 -8.63 5.24
CA ALA A 18 1.58 -8.94 5.58
C ALA A 18 1.58 -9.57 6.98
N SER A 19 0.66 -9.12 7.83
CA SER A 19 0.52 -9.59 9.21
C SER A 19 -0.95 -9.61 9.62
N ILE A 20 -1.26 -10.22 10.76
CA ILE A 20 -2.60 -10.15 11.36
C ILE A 20 -2.60 -9.03 12.41
N PHE A 21 -3.53 -8.09 12.29
CA PHE A 21 -3.74 -7.02 13.24
C PHE A 21 -5.22 -6.94 13.61
N LYS A 22 -5.55 -7.18 14.89
CA LYS A 22 -6.94 -7.17 15.38
C LYS A 22 -7.88 -7.96 14.46
N GLU A 23 -7.49 -9.20 14.15
CA GLU A 23 -8.23 -10.13 13.29
C GLU A 23 -8.35 -9.74 11.81
N HIS A 24 -7.72 -8.65 11.38
CA HIS A 24 -7.66 -8.23 9.97
C HIS A 24 -6.29 -8.52 9.37
N ILE A 25 -6.24 -8.78 8.06
CA ILE A 25 -4.97 -8.81 7.34
C ILE A 25 -4.49 -7.36 7.18
N LYS A 26 -3.32 -7.06 7.73
CA LYS A 26 -2.61 -5.80 7.55
C LYS A 26 -1.53 -5.96 6.51
N VAL A 27 -1.43 -5.02 5.58
CA VAL A 27 -0.39 -4.95 4.56
C VAL A 27 0.39 -3.65 4.73
N GLU A 28 1.71 -3.77 4.83
CA GLU A 28 2.63 -2.63 4.92
C GLU A 28 3.60 -2.67 3.75
N VAL A 29 3.76 -1.54 3.06
CA VAL A 29 4.60 -1.41 1.87
C VAL A 29 5.45 -0.16 1.98
N GLU A 30 6.73 -0.26 1.68
CA GLU A 30 7.64 0.89 1.53
C GLU A 30 8.03 1.06 0.06
N LEU A 31 7.92 2.30 -0.43
CA LEU A 31 8.33 2.71 -1.76
C LEU A 31 9.64 3.49 -1.69
N ARG A 32 10.66 3.01 -2.41
CA ARG A 32 11.97 3.66 -2.53
C ARG A 32 12.41 3.79 -3.98
N ASP A 33 12.21 4.97 -4.53
CA ASP A 33 12.53 5.31 -5.92
C ASP A 33 12.75 6.83 -6.09
N THR A 34 13.02 7.28 -7.30
CA THR A 34 13.09 8.70 -7.67
C THR A 34 11.76 9.40 -7.35
N GLY A 35 11.80 10.33 -6.39
CA GLY A 35 10.62 11.04 -5.88
C GLY A 35 9.91 10.35 -4.71
N TYR A 36 10.38 9.16 -4.30
CA TYR A 36 9.82 8.36 -3.21
C TYR A 36 10.94 7.92 -2.27
N PRO A 37 11.39 8.75 -1.31
CA PRO A 37 12.54 8.41 -0.47
C PRO A 37 12.15 7.51 0.73
N GLY A 38 11.15 6.64 0.59
CA GLY A 38 10.59 5.82 1.67
C GLY A 38 9.16 6.17 2.04
N SER A 39 8.31 6.52 1.07
CA SER A 39 6.88 6.70 1.35
C SER A 39 6.23 5.34 1.61
N THR A 40 5.21 5.28 2.45
CA THR A 40 4.64 3.99 2.89
C THR A 40 3.15 3.87 2.68
N TYR A 41 2.68 2.65 2.50
CA TYR A 41 1.28 2.29 2.65
C TYR A 41 1.11 1.45 3.91
N THR A 42 0.06 1.75 4.67
CA THR A 42 -0.44 0.92 5.78
C THR A 42 -1.90 0.63 5.52
N LEU A 43 -2.21 -0.62 5.21
CA LEU A 43 -3.50 -1.05 4.69
C LEU A 43 -4.09 -2.18 5.53
N LEU A 44 -5.40 -2.23 5.63
CA LEU A 44 -6.18 -3.32 6.19
C LEU A 44 -7.10 -3.88 5.11
N TYR A 45 -7.16 -5.21 5.01
CA TYR A 45 -8.08 -5.89 4.11
C TYR A 45 -9.49 -5.91 4.68
N ASP A 46 -10.46 -5.42 3.90
CA ASP A 46 -11.89 -5.53 4.17
C ASP A 46 -12.48 -6.64 3.30
N PRO A 47 -12.82 -7.81 3.86
CA PRO A 47 -13.34 -8.95 3.09
C PRO A 47 -14.74 -8.69 2.53
N ASN A 48 -15.52 -7.77 3.10
CA ASN A 48 -16.86 -7.46 2.60
C ASN A 48 -16.82 -6.64 1.30
N LYS A 49 -15.73 -5.89 1.10
CA LYS A 49 -15.52 -5.02 -0.06
C LYS A 49 -14.49 -5.57 -1.05
N ASP A 50 -13.77 -6.63 -0.66
CA ASP A 50 -12.60 -7.16 -1.38
C ASP A 50 -11.61 -6.04 -1.75
N ALA A 51 -11.27 -5.25 -0.73
CA ALA A 51 -10.46 -4.05 -0.88
C ALA A 51 -9.44 -3.90 0.26
N LEU A 52 -8.33 -3.23 -0.02
CA LEU A 52 -7.38 -2.75 0.98
C LEU A 52 -7.66 -1.27 1.27
N LEU A 53 -7.94 -0.96 2.53
CA LEU A 53 -8.26 0.38 3.02
C LEU A 53 -7.15 0.87 3.95
N GLY A 54 -6.76 2.14 3.87
CA GLY A 54 -5.81 2.69 4.84
C GLY A 54 -5.20 4.00 4.38
N TYR A 55 -3.91 4.17 4.67
CA TYR A 55 -3.23 5.43 4.48
C TYR A 55 -1.96 5.27 3.65
N TYR A 56 -1.71 6.28 2.81
CA TYR A 56 -0.42 6.55 2.19
C TYR A 56 0.29 7.68 2.94
N TYR A 57 1.45 7.40 3.52
CA TYR A 57 2.31 8.42 4.11
C TYR A 57 3.28 8.97 3.06
N GLN A 58 3.06 10.22 2.65
CA GLN A 58 3.94 10.95 1.76
C GLN A 58 5.02 11.65 2.59
N VAL A 59 6.25 11.17 2.47
CA VAL A 59 7.36 11.57 3.36
C VAL A 59 7.87 13.00 3.13
N VAL A 60 7.78 13.54 1.91
CA VAL A 60 8.28 14.89 1.56
C VAL A 60 7.41 15.99 2.18
N GLN A 61 6.10 15.80 2.15
CA GLN A 61 5.05 16.67 2.69
C GLN A 61 4.72 16.30 4.14
N ARG A 62 5.17 15.13 4.61
CA ARG A 62 4.90 14.56 5.94
C ARG A 62 3.40 14.46 6.24
N GLN A 63 2.64 14.01 5.25
CA GLN A 63 1.19 13.95 5.30
C GLN A 63 0.68 12.54 4.99
N ASN A 64 -0.39 12.15 5.69
CA ASN A 64 -1.16 10.95 5.37
C ASN A 64 -2.31 11.30 4.43
N PHE A 65 -2.53 10.43 3.44
CA PHE A 65 -3.69 10.47 2.55
C PHE A 65 -4.47 9.16 2.69
N ASP A 66 -5.79 9.25 2.79
CA ASP A 66 -6.66 8.08 2.76
C ASP A 66 -6.60 7.45 1.36
N VAL A 67 -6.44 6.13 1.31
CA VAL A 67 -6.35 5.37 0.07
C VAL A 67 -7.15 4.09 0.13
N ILE A 68 -7.63 3.68 -1.03
CA ILE A 68 -8.37 2.43 -1.23
C ILE A 68 -7.79 1.75 -2.47
N PHE A 69 -7.38 0.49 -2.33
CA PHE A 69 -7.08 -0.38 -3.45
C PHE A 69 -8.22 -1.38 -3.59
N VAL A 70 -8.95 -1.31 -4.69
CA VAL A 70 -10.01 -2.25 -5.04
C VAL A 70 -9.41 -3.33 -5.93
N ARG A 71 -9.80 -4.59 -5.72
CA ARG A 71 -9.40 -5.68 -6.63
C ARG A 71 -9.86 -5.35 -8.05
N MET A 72 -8.92 -5.26 -8.99
CA MET A 72 -9.26 -5.21 -10.40
C MET A 72 -9.70 -6.60 -10.85
N VAL A 73 -10.90 -6.69 -11.43
CA VAL A 73 -11.41 -7.88 -12.09
C VAL A 73 -11.20 -7.72 -13.59
N ASN A 74 -10.20 -8.41 -14.12
CA ASN A 74 -9.75 -8.47 -15.53
C ASN A 74 -9.24 -7.14 -16.12
N GLN A 75 -8.06 -7.18 -16.75
CA GLN A 75 -7.62 -6.22 -17.77
C GLN A 75 -7.72 -6.88 -19.13
#